data_AF-A0A3D1PLK1-F1
#
_entry.id   AF-A0A3D1PLK1-F1
#
_cell.length_a   1.000
_cell.length_b   1.000
_cell.length_c   1.000
_cell.angle_alpha   90.00
_cell.angle_beta   90.00
_cell.angle_gamma   90.00
#
_symmetry.space_group_name_H-M   'P 1'
#
loop_
_entity.id
_entity.type
_entity.pdbx_description
1 polymer ?
#
loop_
_entity_poly.entity_id
_entity_poly.type
_entity_poly.pdbx_seq_one_letter_code
_entity_poly.pdbx_strand_id
1 'polypeptide(L)'
;MDKRGRYMEEYIKEYKIIEKTEIQKEIELIKTIIDTREKLKRDNKNFEYAQGDLVDYYTYQIKANQAKLDYLIKLAKTNGIQVDMVNDKKFTFLESEEAG
;
A
#
# COMPACT_ATOMS: atom_id res chain seq x y z
N MET A 1 27.69 42.81 -13.24
CA MET A 1 27.10 41.48 -13.54
C MET A 1 26.00 41.22 -12.53
N ASP A 2 24.75 41.27 -13.00
CA ASP A 2 23.55 41.09 -12.20
C ASP A 2 23.41 39.62 -11.76
N LYS A 3 23.38 39.37 -10.45
CA LYS A 3 23.24 38.03 -9.87
C LYS A 3 21.84 37.42 -10.09
N ARG A 4 20.88 38.20 -10.61
CA ARG A 4 19.48 37.78 -10.85
C ARG A 4 19.29 36.84 -12.04
N GLY A 5 20.28 36.73 -12.95
CA GLY A 5 20.17 35.85 -14.12
C GLY A 5 20.44 34.36 -13.85
N ARG A 6 21.05 34.00 -12.71
CA ARG A 6 21.49 32.61 -12.45
C ARG A 6 20.48 31.72 -11.71
N TYR A 7 19.43 32.29 -11.12
CA TYR A 7 18.46 31.54 -10.32
C TYR A 7 17.23 31.05 -11.11
N MET A 8 17.03 31.52 -12.34
CA MET A 8 15.87 31.11 -13.16
C MET A 8 16.14 29.85 -14.00
N GLU A 9 17.40 29.40 -14.06
CA GLU A 9 17.83 28.18 -14.74
C GLU A 9 17.91 26.96 -13.80
N GLU A 10 17.46 27.07 -12.54
CA GLU A 10 17.22 25.90 -11.67
C GLU A 10 15.96 25.16 -12.14
N TYR A 11 16.13 24.50 -13.28
CA TYR A 11 15.39 23.36 -13.83
C TYR A 11 14.21 22.86 -12.97
N ILE A 12 12.99 23.23 -13.34
CA ILE A 12 11.86 22.31 -13.17
C ILE A 12 12.09 21.19 -14.20
N LYS A 13 12.77 20.12 -13.80
CA LYS A 13 12.73 18.87 -14.58
C LYS A 13 11.30 18.37 -14.52
N GLU A 14 10.56 18.54 -15.60
CA GLU A 14 9.29 17.83 -15.78
C GLU A 14 9.58 16.33 -15.73
N TYR A 15 9.21 15.69 -14.62
CA TYR A 15 9.25 14.25 -14.51
C TYR A 15 8.09 13.68 -15.31
N LYS A 16 8.38 12.87 -16.33
CA LYS A 16 7.36 12.14 -17.08
C LYS A 16 6.66 11.17 -16.12
N ILE A 17 5.40 11.44 -15.79
CA ILE A 17 4.56 10.50 -15.05
C ILE A 17 4.26 9.35 -16.01
N ILE A 18 4.84 8.18 -15.75
CA ILE A 18 4.54 6.97 -16.50
C ILE A 18 3.29 6.35 -15.87
N GLU A 19 2.22 6.23 -16.65
CA GLU A 19 1.01 5.55 -16.19
C GLU A 19 1.28 4.07 -15.95
N LYS A 20 0.74 3.54 -14.85
CA LYS A 20 0.80 2.10 -14.55
C LYS A 20 -0.15 1.35 -15.46
N THR A 21 0.27 0.18 -15.93
CA THR A 21 -0.62 -0.76 -16.61
C THR A 21 -1.67 -1.29 -15.63
N GLU A 22 -2.78 -1.83 -16.14
CA GLU A 22 -3.81 -2.42 -15.27
C GLU A 22 -3.24 -3.55 -14.42
N ILE A 23 -2.41 -4.43 -14.98
CA ILE A 23 -1.73 -5.51 -14.24
C ILE A 23 -0.86 -4.94 -13.09
N GLN A 24 -0.13 -3.84 -13.33
CA GLN A 24 0.67 -3.20 -12.28
C GLN A 24 -0.20 -2.63 -11.15
N LYS A 25 -1.38 -2.08 -11.48
CA LYS A 25 -2.35 -1.60 -10.49
C LYS A 25 -2.93 -2.76 -9.68
N GLU A 26 -3.22 -3.90 -10.31
CA GLU A 26 -3.70 -5.09 -9.62
C GLU A 26 -2.65 -5.68 -8.66
N ILE A 27 -1.40 -5.79 -9.11
CA ILE A 27 -0.28 -6.25 -8.27
C ILE A 27 -0.10 -5.31 -7.06
N GLU A 28 -0.16 -4.00 -7.27
CA GLU A 28 -0.05 -3.02 -6.19
C GLU A 28 -1.22 -3.11 -5.22
N LEU A 29 -2.45 -3.30 -5.72
CA LEU A 29 -3.63 -3.50 -4.89
C LEU A 29 -3.46 -4.74 -3.99
N ILE A 30 -3.00 -5.86 -4.56
CA ILE A 30 -2.75 -7.10 -3.81
C ILE A 30 -1.66 -6.89 -2.76
N LYS A 31 -0.52 -6.28 -3.12
CA LYS A 31 0.56 -5.96 -2.17
C LYS A 31 0.04 -5.10 -1.02
N THR A 32 -0.77 -4.09 -1.33
CA THR A 32 -1.36 -3.19 -0.33
C THR A 32 -2.31 -3.93 0.62
N ILE A 33 -3.09 -4.88 0.13
CA ILE A 33 -3.96 -5.74 0.95
C ILE A 33 -3.13 -6.55 1.95
N ILE A 34 -2.07 -7.21 1.47
CA ILE A 34 -1.17 -8.02 2.30
C ILE A 34 -0.53 -7.16 3.38
N ASP A 35 0.07 -6.03 3.00
CA ASP A 35 0.75 -5.13 3.93
C ASP A 35 -0.21 -4.56 4.99
N THR A 36 -1.42 -4.19 4.58
CA THR A 36 -2.44 -3.66 5.50
C THR A 36 -2.86 -4.72 6.51
N ARG A 37 -3.00 -5.98 6.07
CA ARG A 37 -3.34 -7.10 6.95
C ARG A 37 -2.20 -7.45 7.91
N GLU A 38 -0.96 -7.49 7.44
CA GLU A 38 0.20 -7.72 8.31
C GLU A 38 0.39 -6.57 9.31
N LYS A 39 0.14 -5.33 8.90
CA LYS A 39 0.13 -4.19 9.81
C LYS A 39 -0.96 -4.33 10.87
N LEU A 40 -2.18 -4.68 10.47
CA LEU A 40 -3.28 -4.93 11.40
C LEU A 40 -2.94 -6.05 12.40
N LYS A 41 -2.35 -7.17 11.96
CA LYS A 41 -1.89 -8.23 12.87
C LYS A 41 -0.86 -7.72 13.89
N ARG A 42 0.12 -6.94 13.45
CA ARG A 42 1.14 -6.35 14.34
C ARG A 42 0.53 -5.34 15.31
N ASP A 43 -0.35 -4.46 14.84
CA ASP A 43 -1.00 -3.46 15.68
C ASP A 43 -1.86 -4.12 16.77
N ASN A 44 -2.59 -5.19 16.43
CA ASN A 44 -3.33 -5.98 17.42
C ASN A 44 -2.40 -6.63 18.46
N LYS A 45 -1.31 -7.26 18.02
CA LYS A 45 -0.32 -7.85 18.94
C LYS A 45 0.30 -6.80 19.87
N ASN A 46 0.63 -5.62 19.34
CA ASN A 46 1.21 -4.55 20.14
C ASN A 46 0.19 -3.92 21.09
N PHE A 47 -1.08 -3.87 20.71
CA PHE A 47 -2.17 -3.38 21.54
C PHE A 47 -2.33 -4.18 22.85
N GLU A 48 -2.08 -5.49 22.82
CA GLU A 48 -2.12 -6.36 24.01
C GLU A 48 -1.19 -5.88 25.15
N TYR A 49 -0.13 -5.15 24.80
CA TYR A 49 0.86 -4.62 25.74
C TYR A 49 0.81 -3.09 25.87
N ALA A 50 -0.14 -2.43 25.20
CA ALA A 50 -0.23 -0.98 25.17
C ALA A 50 -0.69 -0.42 26.53
N GLN A 51 -0.08 0.70 26.94
CA GLN A 51 -0.40 1.42 28.17
C GLN A 51 -0.40 2.93 27.92
N GLY A 52 -1.21 3.67 28.67
CA GLY A 52 -1.36 5.11 28.51
C GLY A 52 -1.76 5.49 27.08
N ASP A 53 -1.12 6.53 26.53
CA ASP A 53 -1.43 7.09 25.21
C ASP A 53 -1.23 6.09 24.04
N LEU A 54 -0.48 5.01 24.26
CA LEU A 54 -0.33 3.95 23.26
C LEU A 54 -1.65 3.19 23.01
N VAL A 55 -2.55 3.16 24.00
CA VAL A 55 -3.87 2.52 23.85
C VAL A 55 -4.69 3.24 22.79
N ASP A 56 -4.76 4.56 22.84
CA ASP A 56 -5.50 5.37 21.85
C ASP A 56 -4.84 5.29 20.47
N TYR A 57 -3.51 5.37 20.43
CA TYR A 57 -2.74 5.22 19.19
C TYR A 57 -3.05 3.89 18.49
N TYR A 58 -2.89 2.76 19.17
CA TYR A 58 -3.13 1.45 18.56
C TYR A 58 -4.62 1.19 18.29
N THR A 59 -5.53 1.71 19.12
CA THR A 59 -6.98 1.66 18.85
C THR A 59 -7.31 2.36 17.52
N TYR A 60 -6.74 3.54 17.29
CA TYR A 60 -6.90 4.26 16.03
C TYR A 60 -6.31 3.48 14.86
N GLN A 61 -5.06 3.00 14.99
CA GLN A 61 -4.39 2.25 13.91
C GLN A 61 -5.16 0.98 13.53
N ILE A 62 -5.65 0.21 14.51
CA ILE A 62 -6.44 -1.00 14.28
C ILE A 62 -7.72 -0.67 13.52
N LYS A 63 -8.49 0.32 14.00
CA LYS A 63 -9.74 0.74 13.33
C LYS A 63 -9.50 1.24 11.91
N ALA A 64 -8.47 2.05 11.71
CA ALA A 64 -8.11 2.59 10.40
C ALA A 64 -7.66 1.48 9.43
N ASN A 65 -6.79 0.56 9.88
CA ASN A 65 -6.30 -0.54 9.04
C ASN A 65 -7.40 -1.58 8.76
N GLN A 66 -8.33 -1.82 9.69
CA GLN A 66 -9.50 -2.66 9.43
C GLN A 66 -10.40 -2.05 8.35
N ALA A 67 -10.77 -0.77 8.49
CA ALA A 67 -11.61 -0.09 7.49
C ALA A 67 -10.93 -0.02 6.12
N LYS A 68 -9.61 0.22 6.10
CA LYS A 68 -8.80 0.19 4.88
C LYS A 68 -8.83 -1.21 4.25
N LEU A 69 -8.61 -2.26 5.04
CA LEU A 69 -8.61 -3.64 4.54
C LEU A 69 -9.97 -4.02 3.94
N ASP A 70 -11.07 -3.68 4.61
CA ASP A 70 -12.43 -3.93 4.12
C ASP A 70 -12.69 -3.25 2.78
N TYR A 71 -12.26 -1.99 2.65
CA TYR A 71 -12.32 -1.24 1.39
C TYR A 71 -11.49 -1.91 0.29
N LEU A 72 -10.24 -2.27 0.57
CA LEU A 72 -9.34 -2.87 -0.42
C LEU A 72 -9.86 -4.23 -0.90
N ILE A 73 -10.42 -5.05 0.00
CA ILE A 73 -11.05 -6.32 -0.37
C ILE A 73 -12.27 -6.09 -1.27
N LYS A 74 -13.11 -5.09 -0.96
CA LYS A 74 -14.24 -4.72 -1.81
C LYS A 74 -13.78 -4.25 -3.20
N LEU A 75 -12.71 -3.47 -3.25
CA LEU A 75 -12.11 -2.98 -4.48
C LEU A 75 -11.57 -4.15 -5.32
N ALA A 76 -10.80 -5.05 -4.71
CA ALA A 76 -10.28 -6.25 -5.39
C ALA A 76 -11.40 -7.11 -5.98
N LYS A 77 -12.48 -7.36 -5.22
CA LYS A 77 -13.66 -8.08 -5.71
C LYS A 77 -14.34 -7.38 -6.89
N THR A 78 -14.43 -6.05 -6.83
CA THR A 78 -15.01 -5.24 -7.93
C THR A 78 -14.18 -5.35 -9.20
N ASN A 79 -12.86 -5.50 -9.06
CA ASN A 79 -11.93 -5.70 -10.17
C ASN A 79 -11.81 -7.18 -10.60
N GLY A 80 -12.65 -8.08 -10.07
CA GLY A 80 -12.61 -9.52 -10.41
C GLY A 80 -11.46 -10.30 -9.77
N ILE A 81 -10.68 -9.69 -8.86
CA ILE A 81 -9.57 -10.33 -8.16
C ILE A 81 -10.12 -11.15 -6.99
N GLN A 82 -9.84 -12.45 -6.98
CA GLN A 82 -10.15 -13.31 -5.84
C GLN A 82 -9.08 -13.16 -4.76
N VAL A 83 -9.49 -12.63 -3.60
CA VAL A 83 -8.64 -12.51 -2.41
C VAL A 83 -9.09 -13.56 -1.39
N ASP A 84 -8.39 -14.70 -1.33
CA ASP A 84 -8.61 -15.70 -0.29
C ASP A 84 -7.88 -15.28 0.99
N MET A 85 -8.64 -15.00 2.05
CA MET A 85 -8.12 -14.56 3.35
C MET A 85 -7.40 -15.68 4.11
N VAL A 86 -7.61 -16.94 3.71
CA VAL A 86 -7.20 -18.14 4.46
C VAL A 86 -5.86 -18.70 3.99
N ASN A 87 -5.36 -18.32 2.82
CA ASN A 87 -4.12 -18.87 2.25
C ASN A 87 -3.16 -17.78 1.76
N ASP A 88 -2.19 -17.44 2.61
CA ASP A 88 -1.04 -16.58 2.28
C ASP A 88 -0.14 -17.13 1.15
N LYS A 89 -0.49 -18.29 0.58
CA LYS A 89 0.35 -19.08 -0.34
C LYS A 89 -0.10 -19.07 -1.80
N LYS A 90 -1.22 -18.43 -2.18
CA LYS A 90 -1.74 -18.53 -3.55
C LYS A 90 -1.30 -17.43 -4.53
N PHE A 91 -0.56 -16.41 -4.10
CA PHE A 91 -0.25 -15.26 -4.96
C PHE A 91 1.17 -15.25 -5.58
N THR A 92 1.89 -16.37 -5.52
CA THR A 92 3.20 -16.57 -6.18
C THR A 92 3.14 -16.73 -7.71
N PHE A 93 2.03 -16.40 -8.37
CA PHE A 93 1.83 -16.67 -9.81
C PHE A 93 2.00 -15.48 -10.76
N LEU A 94 2.46 -14.32 -10.29
CA LEU A 94 2.64 -13.14 -11.17
C LEU A 94 4.10 -12.70 -11.37
N GLU A 95 5.07 -13.38 -10.78
CA GLU A 95 6.51 -13.13 -11.06
C GLU A 95 7.16 -14.22 -11.94
N SER A 96 6.46 -15.32 -12.24
CA SER A 96 7.07 -16.48 -12.94
C SER A 96 6.77 -16.59 -14.44
N GLU A 97 6.06 -15.63 -15.06
CA GLU A 97 5.87 -15.59 -16.52
C GLU A 97 6.71 -14.51 -17.24
N GLU A 98 7.79 -14.03 -16.61
CA GLU A 98 8.81 -13.19 -17.28
C GLU A 98 10.21 -13.82 -17.30
N ALA A 99 10.34 -15.11 -17.03
CA ALA A 99 11.56 -15.87 -17.28
C ALA A 99 11.32 -16.87 -18.43
N GLY A 100 11.27 -16.32 -19.65
CA GLY A 100 11.52 -17.10 -20.87
C GLY A 100 12.98 -17.53 -20.98
#